data_AF-A0A972P2B2-F1
#
_entry.id   AF-A0A972P2B2-F1
#
_cell.length_a   1.000
_cell.length_b   1.000
_cell.length_c   1.000
_cell.angle_alpha   90.00
_cell.angle_beta   90.00
_cell.angle_gamma   90.00
#
_symmetry.space_group_name_H-M   'P 1'
#
loop_
_entity.id
_entity.type
_entity.pdbx_description
1 polymer ?
#
loop_
_entity_poly.entity_id
_entity_poly.type
_entity_poly.pdbx_seq_one_letter_code
_entity_poly.pdbx_strand_id
1 'polypeptide(L)'
;MAGHEKEQRGTFMGTPRWWIRNAVIALGSAFFLAFGVEALVAAYRLRNAHEFIVYFFSSSFIILISLVGLLYPLLQIHAFFRARKGEGHDDQP
;
A
#
# COMPACT_ATOMS: atom_id res chain seq x y z
N MET A 1 45.68 1.97 6.67
CA MET A 1 44.79 1.41 5.63
C MET A 1 43.73 0.56 6.32
N ALA A 2 42.51 1.08 6.50
CA ALA A 2 41.26 0.36 6.82
C ALA A 2 40.19 1.36 7.33
N GLY A 3 40.10 2.53 6.69
CA GLY A 3 38.85 3.28 6.72
C GLY A 3 37.97 2.66 5.65
N HIS A 4 36.95 1.89 6.02
CA HIS A 4 35.73 1.65 5.24
C HIS A 4 34.73 0.65 5.85
N GLU A 5 34.93 0.09 7.06
CA GLU A 5 33.91 -0.78 7.69
C GLU A 5 32.87 -0.03 8.55
N LYS A 6 32.79 1.29 8.40
CA LYS A 6 31.71 2.09 8.96
C LYS A 6 30.45 2.04 8.09
N GLU A 7 29.84 0.88 7.85
CA GLU A 7 28.47 0.91 7.27
C GLU A 7 27.59 -0.33 7.42
N GLN A 8 27.80 -1.22 8.38
CA GLN A 8 26.91 -2.41 8.52
C GLN A 8 26.31 -2.58 9.91
N ARG A 9 26.02 -1.47 10.59
CA ARG A 9 25.45 -1.45 11.95
C ARG A 9 24.02 -0.90 12.07
N GLY A 10 23.30 -0.83 10.96
CA GLY A 10 21.84 -0.72 10.90
C GLY A 10 21.39 -1.41 9.61
N THR A 11 20.47 -2.36 9.57
CA THR A 11 19.30 -2.57 10.40
C THR A 11 18.84 -4.02 10.26
N PHE A 12 18.48 -4.65 11.38
CA PHE A 12 17.61 -5.82 11.49
C PHE A 12 16.16 -5.52 11.01
N MET A 13 15.99 -4.78 9.91
CA MET A 13 14.69 -4.43 9.35
C MET A 13 14.65 -4.99 7.92
N GLY A 14 13.66 -5.83 7.65
CA GLY A 14 13.57 -6.70 6.47
C GLY A 14 14.05 -6.03 5.18
N THR A 15 14.86 -6.76 4.41
CA THR A 15 15.39 -6.45 3.08
C THR A 15 15.02 -5.06 2.52
N PRO A 16 15.95 -4.09 2.40
CA PRO A 16 15.67 -2.71 1.93
C PRO A 16 14.87 -2.66 0.63
N ARG A 17 15.17 -3.61 -0.28
CA ARG A 17 14.46 -3.80 -1.55
C ARG A 17 12.97 -4.13 -1.39
N TRP A 18 12.59 -4.83 -0.32
CA TRP A 18 11.20 -5.16 0.01
C TRP A 18 10.43 -3.92 0.51
N TRP A 19 11.05 -3.12 1.39
CA TRP A 19 10.47 -1.85 1.85
C TRP A 19 10.30 -0.85 0.72
N ILE A 20 11.29 -0.71 -0.16
CA ILE A 20 11.21 0.18 -1.34
C ILE A 20 10.06 -0.25 -2.26
N ARG A 21 9.93 -1.55 -2.52
CA ARG A 21 8.83 -2.08 -3.35
C ARG A 21 7.46 -1.78 -2.74
N ASN A 22 7.30 -2.00 -1.43
CA ASN A 22 6.07 -1.64 -0.71
C ASN A 22 5.80 -0.13 -0.73
N ALA A 23 6.82 0.70 -0.57
CA ALA A 23 6.69 2.16 -0.60
C ALA A 23 6.26 2.66 -1.99
N VAL A 24 6.82 2.12 -3.07
CA VAL A 24 6.44 2.45 -4.45
C VAL A 24 4.99 2.03 -4.73
N ILE A 25 4.59 0.84 -4.30
CA ILE A 25 3.20 0.37 -4.46
C ILE A 25 2.25 1.26 -3.66
N ALA A 26 2.57 1.56 -2.40
CA ALA A 26 1.73 2.41 -1.56
C ALA A 26 1.59 3.84 -2.13
N LEU A 27 2.70 4.43 -2.60
CA LEU A 27 2.69 5.75 -3.22
C LEU A 27 1.89 5.76 -4.53
N GLY A 28 2.09 4.74 -5.39
CA GLY A 28 1.33 4.57 -6.62
C GLY A 28 -0.16 4.42 -6.36
N SER A 29 -0.54 3.57 -5.42
CA SER A 29 -1.93 3.38 -5.00
C SER A 29 -2.55 4.64 -4.40
N ALA A 30 -1.81 5.41 -3.59
CA ALA A 30 -2.30 6.67 -3.03
C ALA A 30 -2.55 7.72 -4.12
N PHE A 31 -1.65 7.83 -5.11
CA PHE A 31 -1.84 8.71 -6.27
C PHE A 31 -3.08 8.31 -7.08
N PHE A 32 -3.21 7.01 -7.37
CA PHE A 32 -4.32 6.45 -8.14
C PHE A 32 -5.66 6.59 -7.40
N LEU A 33 -5.64 6.53 -6.06
CA LEU A 33 -6.80 6.79 -5.21
C LEU A 33 -7.26 8.24 -5.29
N ALA A 34 -6.33 9.20 -5.19
CA ALA A 34 -6.65 10.62 -5.34
C ALA A 34 -7.22 10.93 -6.73
N PHE A 35 -6.62 10.37 -7.77
CA PHE A 35 -7.14 10.47 -9.15
C PHE A 35 -8.54 9.87 -9.28
N GLY A 36 -8.81 8.72 -8.65
CA GLY A 36 -10.14 8.12 -8.58
C GLY A 36 -11.17 9.06 -7.93
N VAL A 37 -10.83 9.67 -6.79
CA VAL A 37 -11.71 10.62 -6.09
C VAL A 37 -11.99 11.86 -6.94
N GLU A 38 -10.98 12.43 -7.59
CA GLU A 38 -11.16 13.55 -8.51
C GLU A 38 -12.11 13.19 -9.67
N ALA A 39 -11.96 12.00 -10.25
CA ALA A 39 -12.88 11.49 -11.27
C ALA A 39 -14.31 11.31 -10.74
N LEU A 40 -14.47 10.93 -9.46
CA LEU A 40 -15.78 10.83 -8.81
C LEU A 40 -16.44 12.20 -8.68
N VAL A 41 -15.70 13.20 -8.20
CA VAL A 41 -16.17 14.58 -8.06
C VAL A 41 -16.53 15.18 -9.42
N ALA A 42 -15.74 14.88 -10.46
CA ALA A 42 -16.06 15.26 -11.83
C ALA A 42 -17.35 14.60 -12.33
N ALA A 43 -17.59 13.32 -12.02
CA ALA A 43 -18.83 12.62 -12.33
C ALA A 43 -20.04 13.33 -11.70
N TYR A 44 -19.93 13.72 -10.43
CA TYR A 44 -21.01 14.43 -9.71
C TYR A 44 -21.36 15.80 -10.29
N ARG A 45 -20.46 16.43 -11.06
CA ARG A 45 -20.74 17.71 -11.74
C ARG A 45 -21.46 17.53 -13.09
N LEU A 46 -21.59 16.31 -13.61
CA LEU A 46 -22.27 16.07 -14.88
C LEU A 46 -23.79 15.98 -14.71
N ARG A 47 -24.51 16.74 -15.55
CA ARG A 47 -25.97 16.91 -15.50
C ARG A 47 -26.74 15.80 -16.25
N ASN A 48 -26.04 14.99 -17.06
CA ASN A 48 -26.62 13.92 -17.85
C ASN A 48 -26.53 12.58 -17.10
N ALA A 49 -27.67 11.94 -16.85
CA ALA A 49 -27.75 10.69 -16.07
C ALA A 49 -26.92 9.54 -16.65
N HIS A 50 -26.75 9.51 -17.98
CA HIS A 50 -26.02 8.45 -18.67
C HIS A 50 -24.51 8.55 -18.44
N GLU A 51 -23.95 9.74 -18.63
CA GLU A 51 -22.52 9.98 -18.40
C GLU A 51 -22.16 9.93 -16.91
N PHE A 52 -23.06 10.37 -16.02
CA PHE A 52 -22.89 10.26 -14.57
C PHE A 52 -22.60 8.81 -14.14
N ILE A 53 -23.42 7.84 -14.58
CA ILE A 53 -23.26 6.44 -14.16
C ILE A 53 -21.92 5.87 -14.64
N VAL A 54 -21.51 6.19 -15.88
CA VAL A 54 -20.28 5.66 -16.49
C VAL A 54 -19.05 6.21 -15.78
N TYR A 55 -19.01 7.52 -15.51
CA TYR A 55 -17.91 8.14 -14.79
C TYR A 55 -17.86 7.71 -13.32
N PHE A 56 -19.00 7.62 -12.64
CA PHE A 56 -19.09 7.15 -11.25
C PHE A 56 -18.58 5.71 -11.12
N PHE A 57 -18.99 4.83 -12.02
CA PHE A 57 -18.61 3.42 -12.00
C PHE A 57 -17.13 3.23 -12.34
N SER A 58 -16.62 3.95 -13.34
CA SER A 58 -15.19 3.93 -13.70
C SER A 58 -14.31 4.43 -12.54
N SER A 59 -14.68 5.56 -11.92
CA SER A 59 -14.01 6.10 -10.75
C SER A 59 -14.03 5.11 -9.57
N SER A 60 -15.17 4.46 -9.32
CA SER A 60 -15.29 3.44 -8.26
C SER A 60 -14.36 2.26 -8.48
N PHE A 61 -14.19 1.80 -9.73
CA PHE A 61 -13.20 0.76 -10.05
C PHE A 61 -11.76 1.23 -9.87
N ILE A 62 -11.44 2.46 -10.27
CA ILE A 62 -10.11 3.06 -10.04
C ILE A 62 -9.81 3.09 -8.55
N ILE A 63 -10.77 3.51 -7.73
CA ILE A 63 -10.67 3.51 -6.26
C ILE A 63 -10.47 2.08 -5.72
N LEU A 64 -11.25 1.10 -6.19
CA LEU A 64 -11.13 -0.30 -5.77
C LEU A 64 -9.76 -0.90 -6.13
N ILE A 65 -9.27 -0.69 -7.35
CA ILE A 65 -7.94 -1.14 -7.78
C ILE A 65 -6.85 -0.47 -6.94
N SER A 66 -7.00 0.83 -6.66
CA SER A 66 -6.09 1.57 -5.78
C SER A 66 -6.08 0.99 -4.37
N LEU A 67 -7.25 0.66 -3.82
CA LEU A 67 -7.40 0.08 -2.49
C LEU A 67 -6.78 -1.32 -2.41
N VAL A 68 -6.98 -2.16 -3.43
CA VAL A 68 -6.33 -3.49 -3.52
C VAL A 68 -4.81 -3.34 -3.60
N GLY A 69 -4.32 -2.37 -4.37
CA GLY A 69 -2.89 -2.04 -4.42
C GLY A 69 -2.34 -1.59 -3.06
N LEU A 70 -3.13 -0.86 -2.26
CA LEU A 70 -2.77 -0.46 -0.90
C LEU A 70 -2.88 -1.60 0.12
N LEU A 71 -3.82 -2.53 -0.08
CA LEU A 71 -3.99 -3.72 0.75
C LEU A 71 -2.79 -4.67 0.64
N TYR A 72 -2.15 -4.77 -0.52
CA TYR A 72 -0.96 -5.60 -0.71
C TYR A 72 0.18 -5.31 0.29
N PRO A 73 0.71 -4.07 0.40
CA PRO A 73 1.73 -3.75 1.39
C PRO A 73 1.21 -3.85 2.82
N LEU A 74 -0.06 -3.50 3.08
CA LEU A 74 -0.68 -3.60 4.41
C LEU A 74 -0.75 -5.05 4.90
N LEU A 75 -1.25 -5.97 4.07
CA LEU A 75 -1.34 -7.39 4.39
C LEU A 75 0.03 -7.99 4.63
N GLN A 76 1.04 -7.58 3.86
CA GLN A 76 2.36 -8.15 4.03
C GLN A 76 3.09 -7.63 5.28
N ILE A 77 2.89 -6.36 5.64
CA ILE A 77 3.31 -5.82 6.94
C ILE A 77 2.60 -6.55 8.09
N HIS A 78 1.28 -6.74 7.98
CA HIS A 78 0.49 -7.41 9.02
C HIS A 78 0.86 -8.89 9.17
N ALA A 79 1.12 -9.61 8.06
CA ALA A 79 1.62 -10.97 8.08
C ALA A 79 2.99 -11.07 8.76
N PHE A 80 3.90 -10.13 8.48
CA PHE A 80 5.20 -10.07 9.13
C PHE A 80 5.08 -9.77 10.64
N PHE A 81 4.15 -8.90 11.03
CA PHE A 81 3.88 -8.61 12.44
C PHE A 81 3.24 -9.78 13.18
N ARG A 82 2.35 -10.55 12.52
CA ARG A 82 1.74 -11.78 13.05
C ARG A 82 2.80 -12.85 13.31
N ALA A 83 3.77 -13.02 12.40
CA ALA A 83 4.85 -14.00 12.56
C ALA A 83 5.66 -13.79 13.85
N ARG A 84 5.85 -12.54 14.30
CA ARG A 84 6.53 -12.24 15.57
C ARG A 84 5.68 -12.42 16.83
N LYS A 85 4.36 -12.61 16.71
CA LYS A 85 3.47 -12.79 17.87
C LYS A 85 3.28 -14.27 18.25
N GLY A 86 3.84 -15.21 17.49
CA GLY A 86 3.71 -16.65 17.71
C GLY A 86 4.80 -17.30 18.58
N GLU A 87 5.95 -16.66 18.82
CA GLU A 87 7.08 -17.25 19.57
C GLU A 87 7.08 -16.88 21.07
N GLY A 88 5.93 -16.92 21.74
CA GLY A 88 5.84 -16.42 23.11
C GLY A 88 4.90 -17.15 24.07
N HIS A 89 4.39 -18.35 23.76
CA HIS A 89 3.49 -19.02 24.71
C HIS A 89 3.61 -20.53 24.90
N ASP A 90 4.46 -21.26 24.17
CA ASP A 90 4.48 -22.73 24.31
C ASP A 90 5.86 -23.24 24.76
N ASP A 91 6.40 -22.66 25.84
CA ASP A 91 7.37 -23.30 26.74
C ASP A 91 6.83 -23.12 28.19
N GLN A 92 5.94 -24.01 28.64
CA GLN A 92 6.23 -25.14 29.55
C GLN A 92 5.94 -24.79 31.05
N PRO A 93 5.31 -25.67 31.89
CA PRO A 93 5.78 -27.00 32.35
C PRO A 93 5.04 -28.21 31.76
#